data_AF-A0A497AUK1-F1
#
_entry.id   AF-A0A497AUK1-F1
#
_cell.length_a   1.000
_cell.length_b   1.000
_cell.length_c   1.000
_cell.angle_alpha   90.00
_cell.angle_beta   90.00
_cell.angle_gamma   90.00
#
_symmetry.space_group_name_H-M   'P 1'
#
loop_
_entity.id
_entity.type
_entity.pdbx_description
1 polymer ?
#
loop_
_entity_poly.entity_id
_entity_poly.type
_entity_poly.pdbx_seq_one_letter_code
_entity_poly.pdbx_strand_id
1 'polypeptide(L)'
;AVPPPRRPLAPRARRALTRANNLMEGGQFTQAATIFGRLSEGAKRRGLLVRAANLSLQASRAHFAAGDVEAALVRAKNGLRLLVRSDRAGRASYVLSKMTAALREKGYNAQANQLEQETAQMLEAMGLSLDEARRQVPQVTEKRGSLPANCAGCGAPLLPDEVEWHDAHTAECIYCGAVIKTR
;
A
#
# COMPACT_ATOMS: atom_id res chain seq x y z
N ALA A 1 16.77 17.02 0.72
CA ALA A 1 17.67 15.84 0.75
C ALA A 1 16.88 14.62 0.31
N VAL A 2 17.38 13.82 -0.63
CA VAL A 2 16.74 12.57 -1.05
C VAL A 2 16.76 11.62 0.16
N PRO A 3 15.62 11.06 0.60
CA PRO A 3 15.61 10.11 1.71
C PRO A 3 16.50 8.91 1.37
N PRO A 4 17.25 8.36 2.34
CA PRO A 4 18.13 7.23 2.07
C PRO A 4 17.31 6.05 1.52
N PRO A 5 17.82 5.34 0.50
CA PRO A 5 17.09 4.24 -0.11
C PRO A 5 16.76 3.19 0.94
N ARG A 6 15.51 2.72 0.96
CA ARG A 6 15.08 1.72 1.94
C ARG A 6 15.89 0.45 1.79
N ARG A 7 16.21 -0.19 2.92
CA ARG A 7 16.94 -1.47 2.95
C ARG A 7 16.32 -2.48 1.98
N PRO A 8 17.08 -3.06 1.04
CA PRO A 8 16.55 -4.03 0.09
C PRO A 8 15.85 -5.20 0.77
N LEU A 9 14.83 -5.77 0.10
CA LEU A 9 14.26 -7.05 0.55
C LEU A 9 15.32 -8.15 0.50
N ALA A 10 15.37 -8.96 1.56
CA ALA A 10 16.18 -10.18 1.58
C ALA A 10 15.80 -11.10 0.40
N PRO A 11 16.75 -11.85 -0.20
CA PRO A 11 16.49 -12.62 -1.43
C PRO A 11 15.28 -13.56 -1.35
N ARG A 12 15.11 -14.26 -0.22
CA ARG A 12 13.95 -15.14 0.01
C ARG A 12 12.63 -14.37 0.03
N ALA A 13 12.59 -13.20 0.68
CA ALA A 13 11.42 -12.34 0.72
C ALA A 13 11.11 -11.75 -0.67
N ARG A 14 12.15 -11.40 -1.43
CA ARG A 14 12.00 -10.93 -2.82
C ARG A 14 11.38 -12.01 -3.71
N ARG A 15 11.89 -13.25 -3.68
CA ARG A 15 11.32 -14.38 -4.43
C ARG A 15 9.85 -14.65 -4.06
N ALA A 16 9.53 -14.62 -2.77
CA ALA A 16 8.15 -14.76 -2.32
C ALA A 16 7.26 -13.63 -2.83
N LEU A 17 7.75 -12.38 -2.81
CA LEU A 17 7.02 -11.24 -3.33
C LEU A 17 6.78 -11.34 -4.85
N THR A 18 7.80 -11.70 -5.62
CA THR A 18 7.65 -11.96 -7.06
C THR A 18 6.61 -13.04 -7.32
N ARG A 19 6.65 -14.16 -6.58
CA ARG A 19 5.62 -15.21 -6.68
C ARG A 19 4.22 -14.66 -6.38
N ALA A 20 4.06 -13.85 -5.33
CA ALA A 20 2.77 -13.26 -4.99
C ALA A 20 2.23 -12.35 -6.12
N ASN A 21 3.09 -11.55 -6.75
CA ASN A 21 2.70 -10.70 -7.88
C ASN A 21 2.30 -11.54 -9.10
N ASN A 22 3.04 -12.59 -9.44
CA ASN A 22 2.67 -13.50 -10.53
C ASN A 22 1.33 -14.21 -10.25
N LEU A 23 1.06 -14.56 -8.98
CA LEU A 23 -0.23 -15.14 -8.58
C LEU A 23 -1.38 -14.13 -8.73
N MET A 24 -1.16 -12.85 -8.45
CA MET A 24 -2.15 -11.80 -8.71
C MET A 24 -2.48 -11.70 -10.20
N GLU A 25 -1.45 -11.66 -11.05
CA GLU A 25 -1.63 -11.63 -12.52
C GLU A 25 -2.34 -12.88 -13.04
N GLY A 26 -2.04 -14.05 -12.48
CA GLY A 26 -2.68 -15.32 -12.81
C GLY A 26 -4.05 -15.54 -12.17
N GLY A 27 -4.66 -14.56 -11.50
CA GLY A 27 -5.97 -14.68 -10.87
C GLY A 27 -6.02 -15.55 -9.60
N GLN A 28 -4.88 -16.03 -9.11
CA GLN A 28 -4.76 -16.87 -7.91
C GLN A 28 -4.72 -16.03 -6.63
N PHE A 29 -5.77 -15.24 -6.43
CA PHE A 29 -5.82 -14.15 -5.45
C PHE A 29 -5.66 -14.62 -4.00
N THR A 30 -6.31 -15.72 -3.60
CA THR A 30 -6.22 -16.26 -2.23
C THR A 30 -4.79 -16.69 -1.86
N GLN A 31 -4.07 -17.30 -2.81
CA GLN A 31 -2.68 -17.68 -2.60
C GLN A 31 -1.76 -16.45 -2.52
N ALA A 32 -1.99 -15.45 -3.39
CA ALA A 32 -1.26 -14.19 -3.33
C ALA A 32 -1.46 -13.48 -1.98
N ALA A 33 -2.70 -13.39 -1.52
CA ALA A 33 -3.08 -12.79 -0.24
C ALA A 33 -2.33 -13.44 0.94
N THR A 34 -2.25 -14.77 0.95
CA THR A 34 -1.52 -15.55 1.96
C THR A 34 -0.03 -15.18 1.98
N ILE A 35 0.60 -15.05 0.82
CA ILE A 35 2.03 -14.70 0.74
C ILE A 35 2.26 -13.25 1.19
N PHE A 36 1.46 -12.30 0.70
CA PHE A 36 1.56 -10.89 1.12
C PHE A 36 1.37 -10.73 2.63
N GLY A 37 0.38 -11.43 3.21
CA GLY A 37 0.13 -11.43 4.65
C GLY A 37 1.33 -11.93 5.45
N ARG A 38 1.93 -13.07 5.04
CA ARG A 38 3.14 -13.61 5.70
C ARG A 38 4.33 -12.64 5.61
N LEU A 39 4.52 -12.00 4.46
CA LEU A 39 5.57 -11.00 4.27
C LEU A 39 5.32 -9.76 5.13
N SER A 40 4.07 -9.31 5.22
CA SER A 40 3.67 -8.18 6.07
C SER A 40 4.00 -8.45 7.55
N GLU A 41 3.58 -9.59 8.09
CA GLU A 41 3.88 -9.96 9.47
C GLU A 41 5.38 -10.11 9.71
N GLY A 42 6.13 -10.68 8.75
CA GLY A 42 7.58 -10.76 8.81
C GLY A 42 8.27 -9.38 8.84
N ALA A 43 7.77 -8.42 8.07
CA ALA A 43 8.28 -7.04 8.08
C ALA A 43 7.93 -6.32 9.40
N LYS A 44 6.71 -6.52 9.91
CA LYS A 44 6.25 -5.94 11.18
C LYS A 44 7.12 -6.40 12.36
N ARG A 45 7.39 -7.71 12.46
CA ARG A 45 8.29 -8.27 13.51
C ARG A 45 9.70 -7.70 13.47
N ARG A 46 10.13 -7.16 12.33
CA ARG A 46 11.45 -6.55 12.14
C ARG A 46 11.45 -5.03 12.30
N GLY A 47 10.35 -4.44 12.77
CA GLY A 47 10.21 -2.99 12.91
C GLY A 47 10.07 -2.22 11.59
N LEU A 48 9.89 -2.91 10.46
CA LEU A 48 9.78 -2.28 9.14
C LEU A 48 8.33 -1.87 8.85
N LEU A 49 7.78 -0.96 9.66
CA LEU A 49 6.33 -0.69 9.74
C LEU A 49 5.70 -0.26 8.41
N VAL A 50 6.31 0.67 7.69
CA VAL A 50 5.76 1.11 6.39
C VAL A 50 5.79 0.00 5.34
N ARG A 51 6.82 -0.87 5.37
CA ARG A 51 6.86 -2.04 4.48
C ARG A 51 5.79 -3.05 4.86
N ALA A 52 5.59 -3.29 6.15
CA ALA A 52 4.51 -4.13 6.64
C ALA A 52 3.14 -3.59 6.22
N ALA A 53 2.94 -2.27 6.28
CA ALA A 53 1.72 -1.60 5.85
C ALA A 53 1.43 -1.88 4.37
N ASN A 54 2.40 -1.63 3.49
CA ASN A 54 2.26 -1.83 2.05
C ASN A 54 1.94 -3.29 1.70
N LEU A 55 2.61 -4.25 2.35
CA LEU A 55 2.34 -5.68 2.16
C LEU A 55 0.97 -6.08 2.72
N SER A 56 0.49 -5.45 3.80
CA SER A 56 -0.87 -5.68 4.30
C SER A 56 -1.92 -5.16 3.32
N LEU A 57 -1.69 -3.98 2.73
CA LEU A 57 -2.59 -3.42 1.70
C LEU A 57 -2.62 -4.29 0.43
N GLN A 58 -1.50 -4.90 0.05
CA GLN A 58 -1.50 -5.90 -1.04
C GLN A 58 -2.29 -7.16 -0.70
N ALA A 59 -2.16 -7.66 0.54
CA ALA A 59 -2.98 -8.77 0.98
C ALA A 59 -4.47 -8.39 0.94
N SER A 60 -4.81 -7.15 1.32
CA SER A 60 -6.18 -6.62 1.24
C SER A 60 -6.71 -6.63 -0.19
N ARG A 61 -5.96 -6.08 -1.15
CA ARG A 61 -6.32 -6.09 -2.57
C ARG A 61 -6.52 -7.50 -3.12
N ALA A 62 -5.64 -8.42 -2.72
CA ALA A 62 -5.74 -9.82 -3.11
C ALA A 62 -7.02 -10.48 -2.54
N HIS A 63 -7.32 -10.31 -1.25
CA HIS A 63 -8.57 -10.81 -0.68
C HIS A 63 -9.81 -10.20 -1.35
N PHE A 64 -9.80 -8.90 -1.62
CA PHE A 64 -10.90 -8.22 -2.30
C PHE A 64 -11.12 -8.77 -3.72
N ALA A 65 -10.04 -8.98 -4.48
CA ALA A 65 -10.11 -9.62 -5.79
C ALA A 65 -10.60 -11.07 -5.73
N ALA A 66 -10.37 -11.77 -4.63
CA ALA A 66 -10.89 -13.12 -4.39
C ALA A 66 -12.36 -13.14 -3.94
N GLY A 67 -13.00 -11.99 -3.77
CA GLY A 67 -14.37 -11.86 -3.23
C GLY A 67 -14.47 -11.99 -1.70
N ASP A 68 -13.34 -12.11 -1.00
CA ASP A 68 -13.28 -12.23 0.47
C ASP A 68 -13.15 -10.83 1.10
N VAL A 69 -14.26 -10.11 1.13
CA VAL A 69 -14.30 -8.71 1.59
C VAL A 69 -13.92 -8.58 3.06
N GLU A 70 -14.36 -9.51 3.91
CA GLU A 70 -14.05 -9.46 5.34
C GLU A 70 -12.55 -9.58 5.61
N ALA A 71 -11.88 -10.55 4.98
CA ALA A 71 -10.42 -10.63 5.09
C ALA A 71 -9.72 -9.42 4.45
N ALA A 72 -10.29 -8.86 3.38
CA ALA A 72 -9.77 -7.63 2.78
C ALA A 72 -9.79 -6.47 3.77
N LEU A 73 -10.88 -6.25 4.50
CA LEU A 73 -11.01 -5.19 5.51
C LEU A 73 -10.04 -5.37 6.68
N VAL A 74 -9.87 -6.61 7.17
CA VAL A 74 -8.89 -6.90 8.23
C VAL A 74 -7.49 -6.47 7.80
N ARG A 75 -7.10 -6.81 6.57
CA ARG A 75 -5.80 -6.44 6.00
C ARG A 75 -5.69 -4.94 5.70
N ALA A 76 -6.77 -4.31 5.27
CA ALA A 76 -6.86 -2.87 5.03
C ALA A 76 -6.60 -2.09 6.32
N LYS A 77 -7.37 -2.39 7.37
CA LYS A 77 -7.28 -1.79 8.71
C LYS A 77 -5.88 -1.91 9.29
N ASN A 78 -5.23 -3.06 9.13
CA ASN A 78 -3.86 -3.25 9.58
C ASN A 78 -2.87 -2.37 8.79
N GLY A 79 -3.02 -2.29 7.47
CA GLY A 79 -2.20 -1.43 6.62
C GLY A 79 -2.33 0.05 6.97
N LEU A 80 -3.56 0.56 7.04
CA LEU A 80 -3.86 1.95 7.37
C LEU A 80 -3.32 2.34 8.75
N ARG A 81 -3.54 1.50 9.77
CA ARG A 81 -3.00 1.70 11.11
C ARG A 81 -1.48 1.82 11.14
N LEU A 82 -0.78 0.98 10.37
CA LEU A 82 0.67 1.00 10.29
C LEU A 82 1.18 2.25 9.57
N LEU A 83 0.48 2.77 8.57
CA LEU A 83 0.80 4.06 7.94
C LEU A 83 0.62 5.21 8.91
N VAL A 84 -0.51 5.27 9.61
CA VAL A 84 -0.82 6.30 10.61
C VAL A 84 0.26 6.32 11.70
N ARG A 85 0.61 5.16 12.27
CA ARG A 85 1.70 5.02 13.25
C ARG A 85 3.11 5.34 12.73
N SER A 86 3.29 5.42 11.42
CA SER A 86 4.59 5.72 10.80
C SER A 86 4.67 7.16 10.28
N ASP A 87 3.83 8.06 10.80
CA ASP A 87 3.73 9.47 10.37
C ASP A 87 3.42 9.62 8.87
N ARG A 88 2.62 8.71 8.33
CA ARG A 88 2.17 8.71 6.92
C ARG A 88 0.66 8.90 6.83
N ALA A 89 0.08 9.77 7.66
CA ALA A 89 -1.36 10.01 7.74
C ALA A 89 -1.97 10.44 6.40
N GLY A 90 -1.31 11.33 5.64
CA GLY A 90 -1.79 11.69 4.30
C GLY A 90 -1.85 10.52 3.33
N ARG A 91 -0.86 9.63 3.35
CA ARG A 91 -0.90 8.40 2.53
C ARG A 91 -1.99 7.44 3.00
N ALA A 92 -2.23 7.34 4.31
CA ALA A 92 -3.34 6.55 4.84
C ALA A 92 -4.70 7.07 4.35
N SER A 93 -4.92 8.39 4.40
CA SER A 93 -6.15 9.04 3.89
C SER A 93 -6.33 8.83 2.38
N TYR A 94 -5.26 8.96 1.59
CA TYR A 94 -5.29 8.68 0.15
C TYR A 94 -5.69 7.23 -0.15
N VAL A 95 -5.01 6.26 0.47
CA VAL A 95 -5.31 4.83 0.28
C VAL A 95 -6.73 4.51 0.72
N LEU A 96 -7.17 5.02 1.88
CA LEU A 96 -8.54 4.87 2.37
C LEU A 96 -9.56 5.29 1.31
N SER A 97 -9.40 6.48 0.72
CA SER A 97 -10.32 7.00 -0.29
C SER A 97 -10.45 6.08 -1.52
N LYS A 98 -9.35 5.48 -1.97
CA LYS A 98 -9.35 4.56 -3.11
C LYS A 98 -10.04 3.24 -2.77
N MET A 99 -9.77 2.71 -1.57
CA MET A 99 -10.37 1.47 -1.11
C MET A 99 -11.88 1.62 -0.89
N THR A 100 -12.31 2.74 -0.30
CA THR A 100 -13.74 2.97 -0.04
C THR A 100 -14.51 3.24 -1.32
N ALA A 101 -13.90 3.92 -2.29
CA ALA A 101 -14.47 4.03 -3.65
C ALA A 101 -14.66 2.64 -4.30
N ALA A 102 -13.64 1.78 -4.27
CA ALA A 102 -13.72 0.43 -4.84
C ALA A 102 -14.76 -0.46 -4.13
N LEU A 103 -14.89 -0.36 -2.81
CA LEU A 103 -15.91 -1.06 -2.04
C LEU A 103 -17.32 -0.59 -2.44
N ARG A 104 -17.54 0.73 -2.52
CA ARG A 104 -18.83 1.32 -2.91
C ARG A 104 -19.25 0.96 -4.32
N GLU A 105 -18.32 0.96 -5.27
CA GLU A 105 -18.56 0.54 -6.66
C GLU A 105 -19.08 -0.91 -6.75
N LYS A 106 -18.67 -1.77 -5.81
CA LYS A 106 -19.13 -3.16 -5.70
C LYS A 106 -20.33 -3.36 -4.76
N GLY A 107 -20.92 -2.27 -4.25
CA GLY A 107 -22.10 -2.31 -3.38
C GLY A 107 -21.80 -2.50 -1.88
N TYR A 108 -20.53 -2.58 -1.48
CA TYR A 108 -20.11 -2.77 -0.08
C TYR A 108 -20.10 -1.45 0.71
N ASN A 109 -21.23 -0.74 0.73
CA ASN A 109 -21.35 0.59 1.33
C ASN A 109 -21.13 0.57 2.86
N ALA A 110 -21.67 -0.44 3.55
CA ALA A 110 -21.50 -0.57 5.00
C ALA A 110 -20.03 -0.79 5.39
N GLN A 111 -19.34 -1.67 4.65
CA GLN A 111 -17.92 -1.96 4.81
C GLN A 111 -17.04 -0.73 4.53
N ALA A 112 -17.37 0.04 3.49
CA ALA A 112 -16.69 1.29 3.19
C ALA A 112 -16.83 2.30 4.35
N ASN A 113 -18.05 2.49 4.86
CA ASN A 113 -18.31 3.40 5.97
C ASN A 113 -17.59 2.95 7.26
N GLN A 114 -17.59 1.65 7.56
CA GLN A 114 -16.85 1.10 8.70
C GLN A 114 -15.35 1.39 8.57
N LEU A 115 -14.75 1.15 7.41
CA LEU A 115 -13.33 1.38 7.20
C LEU A 115 -12.95 2.86 7.35
N GLU A 116 -13.82 3.77 6.88
CA GLU A 116 -13.65 5.22 7.07
C GLU A 116 -13.72 5.61 8.54
N GLN A 117 -14.76 5.17 9.26
CA GLN A 117 -14.95 5.48 10.67
C GLN A 117 -13.79 4.97 11.53
N GLU A 118 -13.37 3.72 11.32
CA GLU A 118 -12.26 3.14 12.08
C GLU A 118 -10.93 3.85 11.79
N THR A 119 -10.71 4.29 10.55
CA THR A 119 -9.49 5.03 10.20
C THR A 119 -9.52 6.45 10.76
N ALA A 120 -10.69 7.11 10.79
CA ALA A 120 -10.88 8.39 11.45
C ALA A 120 -10.50 8.31 12.93
N GLN A 121 -11.02 7.29 13.64
CA GLN A 121 -10.68 7.06 15.05
C GLN A 121 -9.17 6.84 15.28
N MET A 122 -8.48 6.17 14.35
CA MET A 122 -7.03 5.99 14.44
C MET A 122 -6.26 7.30 14.30
N LEU A 123 -6.73 8.21 13.45
CA LEU A 123 -6.13 9.52 13.26
C LEU A 123 -6.43 10.45 14.44
N GLU A 124 -7.67 10.44 14.93
CA GLU A 124 -8.09 11.23 16.10
C GLU A 124 -7.29 10.87 17.34
N ALA A 125 -7.00 9.57 17.53
CA ALA A 125 -6.11 9.10 18.61
C ALA A 125 -4.67 9.64 18.51
N MET A 126 -4.28 10.19 17.35
CA MET A 126 -3.01 10.87 17.11
C MET A 126 -3.16 12.40 17.03
N GLY A 127 -4.34 12.95 17.38
CA GLY A 127 -4.62 14.38 17.33
C GLY A 127 -4.78 14.94 15.91
N LEU A 128 -5.15 14.09 14.94
CA LEU A 128 -5.37 14.49 13.55
C LEU A 128 -6.80 14.14 13.11
N SER A 129 -7.43 15.04 12.38
CA SER A 129 -8.66 14.73 11.63
C SER A 129 -8.36 14.09 10.27
N LEU A 130 -9.37 13.46 9.66
CA LEU A 130 -9.27 12.94 8.30
C LEU A 130 -8.97 14.04 7.26
N ASP A 131 -9.51 15.24 7.45
CA ASP A 131 -9.30 16.36 6.52
C ASP A 131 -7.88 16.92 6.62
N GLU A 132 -7.34 17.06 7.84
CA GLU A 132 -5.94 17.42 8.06
C GLU A 132 -4.99 16.39 7.47
N ALA A 133 -5.27 15.10 7.68
CA ALA A 133 -4.52 14.02 7.05
C ALA A 133 -4.56 14.16 5.51
N ARG A 134 -5.73 14.42 4.92
CA ARG A 134 -5.86 14.60 3.47
C ARG A 134 -5.03 15.77 2.94
N ARG A 135 -4.94 16.88 3.69
CA ARG A 135 -4.10 18.04 3.32
C ARG A 135 -2.59 17.74 3.34
N GLN A 136 -2.17 16.70 4.05
CA GLN A 136 -0.77 16.25 4.06
C GLN A 136 -0.37 15.43 2.82
N VAL A 137 -1.32 15.08 1.94
CA VAL A 137 -0.97 14.46 0.66
C VAL A 137 -0.19 15.48 -0.18
N PRO A 138 1.06 15.18 -0.58
CA PRO A 138 1.86 16.12 -1.36
C PRO A 138 1.12 16.56 -2.62
N GLN A 139 0.89 17.87 -2.76
CA GLN A 139 0.42 18.45 -4.01
C GLN A 139 1.56 18.32 -5.03
N VAL A 140 1.30 17.60 -6.12
CA VAL A 140 2.31 17.38 -7.17
C VAL A 140 2.46 18.66 -7.97
N THR A 141 3.45 19.48 -7.62
CA THR A 141 3.72 20.76 -8.30
C THR A 141 4.62 20.60 -9.52
N GLU A 142 5.42 19.52 -9.59
CA GLU A 142 6.33 19.25 -10.71
C GLU A 142 5.80 18.15 -11.64
N LYS A 143 6.00 18.32 -12.95
CA LYS A 143 5.68 17.29 -13.94
C LYS A 143 6.59 16.07 -13.74
N ARG A 144 6.02 14.99 -13.22
CA ARG A 144 6.67 13.69 -13.07
C ARG A 144 6.89 13.02 -14.43
N GLY A 145 8.02 12.33 -14.59
CA GLY A 145 8.27 11.48 -15.75
C GLY A 145 7.37 10.25 -15.80
N SER A 146 7.54 9.41 -16.84
CA SER A 146 6.72 8.20 -17.01
C SER A 146 7.34 6.99 -16.30
N LEU A 147 6.53 6.20 -15.58
CA LEU A 147 7.02 4.97 -14.95
C LEU A 147 6.98 3.80 -15.95
N PRO A 148 7.93 2.84 -15.88
CA PRO A 148 7.76 1.54 -16.51
C PRO A 148 6.48 0.85 -16.00
N ALA A 149 5.85 0.00 -16.81
CA ALA A 149 4.62 -0.70 -16.44
C ALA A 149 4.78 -1.56 -15.15
N ASN A 150 5.94 -2.21 -15.00
CA ASN A 150 6.22 -3.11 -13.88
C ASN A 150 7.57 -2.77 -13.22
N CYS A 151 7.66 -3.05 -11.93
CA CYS A 151 8.88 -2.92 -11.17
C CYS A 151 9.89 -4.01 -11.53
N ALA A 152 11.07 -3.64 -12.04
CA ALA A 152 12.14 -4.59 -12.34
C ALA A 152 12.63 -5.38 -11.09
N GLY A 153 12.41 -4.86 -9.88
CA GLY A 153 12.82 -5.51 -8.64
C GLY A 153 11.87 -6.61 -8.14
N CYS A 154 10.58 -6.55 -8.46
CA CYS A 154 9.58 -7.49 -7.92
C CYS A 154 8.45 -7.89 -8.87
N GLY A 155 8.39 -7.34 -10.08
CA GLY A 155 7.35 -7.62 -11.07
C GLY A 155 6.03 -6.88 -10.85
N ALA A 156 5.83 -6.22 -9.70
CA ALA A 156 4.56 -5.56 -9.41
C ALA A 156 4.26 -4.40 -10.40
N PRO A 157 2.98 -4.19 -10.76
CA PRO A 157 2.59 -3.04 -11.58
C PRO A 157 2.91 -1.74 -10.85
N LEU A 158 3.41 -0.75 -11.59
CA LEU A 158 3.74 0.57 -11.06
C LEU A 158 2.67 1.56 -11.47
N LEU A 159 1.88 2.00 -10.50
CA LEU A 159 0.89 3.06 -10.70
C LEU A 159 1.50 4.39 -10.24
N PRO A 160 1.50 5.45 -11.08
CA PRO A 160 2.06 6.76 -10.73
C PRO A 160 1.55 7.30 -9.40
N ASP A 161 0.29 7.02 -9.08
CA ASP A 161 -0.33 7.50 -7.86
C ASP A 161 -0.03 6.65 -6.61
N GLU A 162 0.45 5.42 -6.79
CA GLU A 162 0.73 4.50 -5.68
C GLU A 162 2.21 4.47 -5.28
N VAL A 163 3.13 4.86 -6.16
CA VAL A 163 4.56 4.90 -5.86
C VAL A 163 4.93 6.09 -4.98
N GLU A 164 6.01 5.96 -4.22
CA GLU A 164 6.56 7.09 -3.45
C GLU A 164 7.55 7.85 -4.33
N TRP A 165 7.15 8.99 -4.88
CA TRP A 165 8.03 9.84 -5.67
C TRP A 165 9.09 10.51 -4.79
N HIS A 166 10.34 10.49 -5.23
CA HIS A 166 11.44 11.22 -4.58
C HIS A 166 11.70 12.57 -5.26
N ASP A 167 11.57 12.60 -6.59
CA ASP A 167 11.73 13.79 -7.43
C ASP A 167 11.01 13.58 -8.78
N ALA A 168 11.21 14.47 -9.77
CA ALA A 168 10.60 14.37 -11.09
C ALA A 168 11.03 13.12 -11.90
N HIS A 169 12.14 12.48 -11.54
CA HIS A 169 12.80 11.43 -12.31
C HIS A 169 12.95 10.09 -11.58
N THR A 170 12.69 10.07 -10.27
CA THR A 170 12.85 8.88 -9.44
C THR A 170 11.65 8.66 -8.51
N ALA A 171 11.24 7.40 -8.45
CA ALA A 171 10.18 6.94 -7.56
C ALA A 171 10.59 5.63 -6.87
N GLU A 172 9.95 5.31 -5.77
CA GLU A 172 10.15 4.07 -5.05
C GLU A 172 8.96 3.13 -5.25
N CYS A 173 9.27 1.87 -5.59
CA CYS A 173 8.28 0.82 -5.61
C CYS A 173 7.77 0.55 -4.19
N ILE A 174 6.49 0.84 -3.93
CA ILE A 174 5.87 0.58 -2.61
C ILE A 174 5.87 -0.90 -2.20
N TYR A 175 6.06 -1.81 -3.15
CA TYR A 175 6.06 -3.26 -2.87
C TYR A 175 7.41 -3.74 -2.36
N CYS A 176 8.50 -3.41 -3.05
CA CYS A 176 9.83 -3.96 -2.75
C CYS A 176 10.87 -2.92 -2.29
N GLY A 177 10.56 -1.62 -2.40
CA GLY A 177 11.48 -0.52 -2.10
C GLY A 177 12.56 -0.32 -3.17
N ALA A 178 12.41 -0.91 -4.35
CA ALA A 178 13.33 -0.65 -5.45
C ALA A 178 13.13 0.79 -5.95
N VAL A 179 14.24 1.51 -6.14
CA VAL A 179 14.24 2.81 -6.82
C VAL A 179 14.00 2.55 -8.31
N ILE A 180 13.03 3.28 -8.85
CA ILE A 180 12.58 3.25 -10.23
C ILE A 180 13.03 4.56 -10.85
N LYS A 181 13.70 4.48 -12.00
CA LYS A 181 13.98 5.65 -12.83
C LYS A 181 12.83 5.81 -13.83
N THR A 182 12.33 7.03 -13.98
CA THR A 182 11.35 7.34 -15.02
C THR A 182 12.00 7.32 -16.40
N ARG A 183 11.17 7.18 -17.43
CA ARG A 183 11.52 7.48 -18.81
C ARG A 183 11.06 8.87 -19.19
#